data_AF-A0A367Q3I1-F1
#
_entry.id   AF-A0A367Q3I1-F1
#
_cell.length_a   1.000
_cell.length_b   1.000
_cell.length_c   1.000
_cell.angle_alpha   90.00
_cell.angle_beta   90.00
_cell.angle_gamma   90.00
#
_symmetry.space_group_name_H-M   'P 1'
#
loop_
_entity.id
_entity.type
_entity.pdbx_description
1 polymer ?
#
loop_
_entity_poly.entity_id
_entity_poly.type
_entity_poly.pdbx_seq_one_letter_code
_entity_poly.pdbx_strand_id
1 'polypeptide(L)'
;MNIVQSTETYFQKLGVRENFRDLHLGMISEIKRKTLPEIAKVVGLENQQFINHFLTESPWSVESLKKRRLELIRRVLNERSLILIIDETGDPKQGRTTDYVKRQYIGNLGKIENGIVLVTAYGVIEDMTFPLTFQIYKPRERLKAGEKYKTLTRNCSRINQRTPRNRI
;
A
#
# COMPACT_ATOMS: atom_id res chain seq x y z
N MET A 1 -19.34 -12.22 -1.28
CA MET A 1 -18.24 -12.95 -0.62
C MET A 1 -17.57 -11.99 0.36
N ASN A 2 -17.67 -12.23 1.66
CA ASN A 2 -17.22 -11.29 2.70
C ASN A 2 -15.68 -11.19 2.69
N ILE A 3 -15.13 -10.03 2.36
CA ILE A 3 -13.66 -9.79 2.35
C ILE A 3 -13.04 -10.16 3.70
N VAL A 4 -13.80 -9.96 4.78
CA VAL A 4 -13.43 -10.27 6.17
C VAL A 4 -13.33 -11.78 6.45
N GLN A 5 -14.17 -12.63 5.85
CA GLN A 5 -14.09 -14.09 6.04
C GLN A 5 -12.87 -14.70 5.32
N SER A 6 -12.27 -13.97 4.37
CA SER A 6 -11.21 -14.49 3.51
C SER A 6 -9.79 -14.33 4.07
N THR A 7 -9.63 -13.67 5.23
CA THR A 7 -8.34 -13.36 5.86
C THR A 7 -7.96 -14.33 6.98
N GLU A 8 -8.83 -15.29 7.32
CA GLU A 8 -8.63 -16.24 8.41
C GLU A 8 -7.30 -17.01 8.29
N THR A 9 -6.91 -17.40 7.08
CA THR A 9 -5.69 -18.18 6.83
C THR A 9 -4.38 -17.41 7.09
N TYR A 10 -4.41 -16.07 7.16
CA TYR A 10 -3.20 -15.22 7.22
C TYR A 10 -2.92 -14.62 8.58
N PHE A 11 -3.90 -14.61 9.46
CA PHE A 11 -3.77 -14.14 10.83
C PHE A 11 -4.16 -15.29 11.75
N GLN A 12 -3.17 -15.92 12.39
CA GLN A 12 -3.41 -17.12 13.19
C GLN A 12 -4.15 -16.82 14.51
N LYS A 13 -4.02 -15.59 15.04
CA LYS A 13 -4.66 -15.15 16.28
C LYS A 13 -5.89 -14.29 16.00
N LEU A 14 -6.98 -14.55 16.73
CA LEU A 14 -8.25 -13.80 16.62
C LEU A 14 -8.07 -12.29 16.78
N GLY A 15 -7.36 -11.83 17.82
CA GLY A 15 -7.15 -10.39 18.03
C GLY A 15 -6.38 -9.68 16.90
N VAL A 16 -5.52 -10.40 16.16
CA VAL A 16 -4.83 -9.83 15.00
C VAL A 16 -5.80 -9.66 13.82
N ARG A 17 -6.79 -10.56 13.67
CA ARG A 17 -7.85 -10.45 12.65
C ARG A 17 -8.78 -9.28 12.94
N GLU A 18 -9.18 -9.11 14.20
CA GLU A 18 -10.04 -8.01 14.64
C GLU A 18 -9.36 -6.67 14.37
N ASN A 19 -8.10 -6.52 14.79
CA ASN A 19 -7.36 -5.28 14.54
C ASN A 19 -7.15 -4.99 13.04
N PHE A 20 -6.93 -6.03 12.21
CA PHE A 20 -6.89 -5.87 10.76
C PHE A 20 -8.24 -5.37 10.23
N ARG A 21 -9.35 -5.97 10.65
CA ARG A 21 -10.71 -5.56 10.27
C ARG A 21 -10.97 -4.11 10.68
N ASP A 22 -10.68 -3.76 11.93
CA ASP A 22 -10.97 -2.44 12.49
C ASP A 22 -10.13 -1.35 11.82
N LEU A 23 -8.85 -1.62 11.54
CA LEU A 23 -8.04 -0.74 10.72
C LEU A 23 -8.68 -0.49 9.35
N HIS A 24 -9.12 -1.56 8.65
CA HIS A 24 -9.73 -1.41 7.33
C HIS A 24 -11.07 -0.68 7.38
N LEU A 25 -11.92 -0.96 8.38
CA LEU A 25 -13.19 -0.26 8.58
C LEU A 25 -12.98 1.23 8.79
N GLY A 26 -12.03 1.64 9.64
CA GLY A 26 -11.75 3.07 9.80
C GLY A 26 -11.05 3.68 8.59
N MET A 27 -10.32 2.91 7.78
CA MET A 27 -9.75 3.40 6.52
C MET A 27 -10.83 3.67 5.46
N ILE A 28 -11.87 2.83 5.36
CA ILE A 28 -12.96 2.99 4.38
C ILE A 28 -14.13 3.86 4.88
N SER A 29 -14.18 4.19 6.16
CA SER A 29 -15.24 5.06 6.72
C SER A 29 -15.19 6.49 6.17
N GLU A 30 -16.18 7.33 6.49
CA GLU A 30 -16.22 8.72 6.01
C GLU A 30 -15.46 9.71 6.92
N ILE A 31 -14.67 9.23 7.89
CA ILE A 31 -13.94 10.12 8.79
C ILE A 31 -12.94 11.01 8.04
N LYS A 32 -12.94 12.31 8.36
CA LYS A 32 -12.10 13.31 7.68
C LYS A 32 -10.60 13.05 7.86
N ARG A 33 -10.17 12.56 9.02
CA ARG A 33 -8.77 12.28 9.34
C ARG A 33 -8.59 10.80 9.65
N LYS A 34 -7.71 10.14 8.89
CA LYS A 34 -7.41 8.71 8.99
C LYS A 34 -6.27 8.43 9.98
N THR A 35 -6.27 9.12 11.12
CA THR A 35 -5.30 8.85 12.19
C THR A 35 -5.76 7.66 13.01
N LEU A 36 -4.82 6.91 13.62
CA LEU A 36 -5.17 5.74 14.43
C LEU A 36 -6.12 6.05 15.62
N PRO A 37 -6.05 7.21 16.31
CA PRO A 37 -7.04 7.57 17.33
C PRO A 37 -8.45 7.77 16.75
N GLU A 38 -8.56 8.40 15.58
CA GLU A 38 -9.86 8.64 14.95
C GLU A 38 -10.47 7.34 14.39
N ILE A 39 -9.62 6.46 13.86
CA ILE A 39 -10.00 5.10 13.47
C ILE A 39 -10.49 4.31 14.69
N ALA A 40 -9.78 4.37 15.82
CA ALA A 40 -10.19 3.68 17.05
C ALA A 40 -11.57 4.14 17.54
N LYS A 41 -11.84 5.45 17.51
CA LYS A 41 -13.17 5.99 17.88
C LYS A 41 -14.29 5.45 16.99
N VAL A 42 -14.12 5.46 15.67
CA VAL A 42 -15.19 5.05 14.74
C VAL A 42 -15.47 3.54 14.78
N VAL A 43 -14.48 2.73 15.15
CA VAL A 43 -14.64 1.28 15.29
C VAL A 43 -14.98 0.83 16.72
N GLY A 44 -15.21 1.78 17.64
CA GLY A 44 -15.68 1.50 19.01
C GLY A 44 -14.59 1.03 19.97
N LEU A 45 -13.32 1.28 19.68
CA LEU A 45 -12.21 1.00 20.59
C LEU A 45 -11.98 2.17 21.54
N GLU A 46 -11.60 1.88 22.79
CA GLU A 46 -11.27 2.90 23.78
C GLU A 46 -10.10 3.80 23.35
N ASN A 47 -9.10 3.21 22.68
CA ASN A 47 -7.91 3.92 22.21
C ASN A 47 -7.23 3.19 21.03
N GLN A 48 -6.19 3.82 20.49
CA GLN A 48 -5.46 3.33 19.31
C GLN A 48 -4.46 2.19 19.56
N GLN A 49 -4.23 1.78 20.81
CA GLN A 49 -3.08 0.92 21.16
C GLN A 49 -3.11 -0.41 20.42
N PHE A 50 -4.29 -1.05 20.32
CA PHE A 50 -4.44 -2.32 19.61
C PHE A 50 -4.12 -2.19 18.12
N ILE A 51 -4.58 -1.13 17.46
CA ILE A 51 -4.30 -0.88 16.04
C ILE A 51 -2.82 -0.53 15.84
N ASN A 52 -2.22 0.23 16.76
CA ASN A 52 -0.80 0.56 16.69
C ASN A 52 0.06 -0.70 16.83
N HIS A 53 -0.19 -1.53 17.86
CA HIS A 53 0.48 -2.80 18.06
C HIS A 53 0.26 -3.76 16.88
N PHE A 54 -0.91 -3.72 16.25
CA PHE A 54 -1.17 -4.46 15.02
C PHE A 54 -0.21 -4.06 13.89
N LEU A 55 0.06 -2.77 13.71
CA LEU A 55 0.94 -2.28 12.65
C LEU A 55 2.43 -2.46 12.93
N THR A 56 2.85 -2.43 14.20
CA THR A 56 4.27 -2.43 14.56
C THR A 56 4.80 -3.77 15.04
N GLU A 57 4.05 -4.49 15.89
CA GLU A 57 4.57 -5.66 16.62
C GLU A 57 3.93 -6.99 16.18
N SER A 58 2.75 -6.96 15.56
CA SER A 58 2.01 -8.18 15.30
C SER A 58 2.65 -9.06 14.22
N PRO A 59 2.69 -10.39 14.40
CA PRO A 59 3.44 -11.30 13.53
C PRO A 59 2.64 -11.65 12.27
N TRP A 60 2.58 -10.73 11.30
CA TRP A 60 2.01 -10.97 9.99
C TRP A 60 3.00 -10.62 8.87
N SER A 61 2.88 -11.31 7.73
CA SER A 61 3.77 -11.11 6.59
C SER A 61 3.14 -10.18 5.56
N VAL A 62 3.87 -9.10 5.22
CA VAL A 62 3.51 -8.17 4.15
C VAL A 62 3.41 -8.90 2.81
N GLU A 63 4.32 -9.84 2.53
CA GLU A 63 4.37 -10.64 1.32
C GLU A 63 3.13 -11.53 1.20
N SER A 64 2.75 -12.20 2.29
CA SER A 64 1.55 -13.03 2.34
C SER A 64 0.28 -12.22 2.11
N LEU A 65 0.16 -11.02 2.71
CA LEU A 65 -0.97 -10.13 2.47
C LEU A 65 -1.01 -9.59 1.02
N LYS A 66 0.14 -9.24 0.44
CA LYS A 66 0.23 -8.83 -0.97
C LYS A 66 -0.22 -9.95 -1.90
N LYS A 67 0.25 -11.18 -1.65
CA LYS A 67 -0.17 -12.36 -2.42
C LYS A 67 -1.67 -12.58 -2.30
N ARG A 68 -2.22 -12.52 -1.09
CA ARG A 68 -3.66 -12.68 -0.85
C ARG A 68 -4.50 -11.63 -1.57
N ARG A 69 -4.09 -10.35 -1.51
CA ARG A 69 -4.76 -9.28 -2.25
C ARG A 69 -4.81 -9.59 -3.75
N LEU A 70 -3.69 -10.01 -4.33
CA LEU A 70 -3.62 -10.35 -5.75
C LEU A 70 -4.49 -11.56 -6.12
N GLU A 71 -4.55 -12.59 -5.27
CA GLU A 71 -5.45 -13.73 -5.45
C GLU A 71 -6.93 -13.30 -5.44
N LEU A 72 -7.31 -12.40 -4.54
CA LEU A 72 -8.67 -11.86 -4.49
C LEU A 72 -9.01 -11.03 -5.74
N ILE A 73 -8.08 -10.17 -6.17
CA ILE A 73 -8.22 -9.40 -7.42
C ILE A 73 -8.41 -10.35 -8.60
N ARG A 74 -7.58 -11.40 -8.72
CA ARG A 74 -7.69 -12.42 -9.78
C ARG A 74 -9.05 -13.09 -9.81
N ARG A 75 -9.62 -13.43 -8.64
CA ARG A 75 -10.96 -14.02 -8.52
C ARG A 75 -12.05 -13.05 -8.99
N VAL A 76 -11.96 -11.77 -8.63
CA VAL A 76 -12.91 -10.73 -9.07
C VAL A 76 -12.83 -10.48 -10.57
N LEU A 77 -11.61 -10.54 -11.12
CA LEU A 77 -11.39 -10.36 -12.56
C LEU A 77 -11.96 -11.53 -13.37
N ASN A 78 -11.99 -12.74 -12.80
CA ASN A 78 -12.54 -13.94 -13.45
C ASN A 78 -11.95 -14.16 -14.85
N GLU A 79 -10.61 -14.20 -14.93
CA GLU A 79 -9.86 -14.38 -16.18
C GLU A 79 -9.96 -13.25 -17.21
N ARG A 80 -10.57 -12.11 -16.85
CA ARG A 80 -10.60 -10.92 -17.70
C ARG A 80 -9.26 -10.18 -17.67
N SER A 81 -8.76 -9.86 -18.87
CA SER A 81 -7.61 -8.99 -19.06
C SER A 81 -7.87 -7.57 -18.54
N LEU A 82 -6.84 -6.93 -18.02
CA LEU A 82 -6.87 -5.55 -17.56
C LEU A 82 -5.86 -4.68 -18.32
N ILE A 83 -6.09 -3.36 -18.32
CA ILE A 83 -5.13 -2.37 -18.77
C ILE A 83 -4.17 -2.08 -17.61
N LEU A 84 -2.87 -2.28 -17.84
CA LEU A 84 -1.84 -1.98 -16.85
C LEU A 84 -1.44 -0.50 -16.94
N ILE A 85 -1.70 0.26 -15.89
CA ILE A 85 -1.26 1.64 -15.72
C ILE A 85 -0.08 1.65 -14.75
N ILE A 86 1.04 2.23 -15.17
CA ILE A 86 2.21 2.47 -14.32
C ILE A 86 2.43 3.97 -14.28
N ASP A 87 2.40 4.52 -13.07
CA ASP A 87 2.57 5.96 -12.87
C ASP A 87 3.39 6.26 -11.62
N GLU A 88 4.07 7.40 -11.65
CA GLU A 88 4.78 7.95 -10.51
C GLU A 88 3.86 8.87 -9.71
N THR A 89 3.86 8.73 -8.39
CA THR A 89 3.12 9.59 -7.50
C THR A 89 3.98 10.01 -6.32
N GLY A 90 3.83 11.26 -5.89
CA GLY A 90 4.54 11.83 -4.77
C GLY A 90 3.63 12.12 -3.58
N ASP A 91 4.14 11.90 -2.38
CA ASP A 91 3.45 12.23 -1.13
C ASP A 91 4.29 13.25 -0.34
N PRO A 92 3.85 14.52 -0.29
CA PRO A 92 4.54 15.57 0.45
C PRO A 92 4.64 15.25 1.93
N LYS A 93 5.82 15.45 2.51
CA LYS A 93 6.08 15.17 3.92
C LYS A 93 6.66 16.39 4.62
N GLN A 94 6.23 16.58 5.87
CA GLN A 94 6.90 17.48 6.80
C GLN A 94 7.98 16.72 7.56
N GLY A 95 9.17 17.31 7.72
CA GLY A 95 10.28 16.72 8.46
C GLY A 95 11.18 15.75 7.65
N ARG A 96 12.05 15.02 8.37
CA ARG A 96 13.14 14.21 7.79
C ARG A 96 13.19 12.76 8.29
N THR A 97 12.24 12.36 9.13
CA THR A 97 12.23 11.05 9.80
C THR A 97 11.68 9.92 8.93
N THR A 98 10.81 10.23 7.97
CA THR A 98 10.32 9.23 7.02
C THR A 98 11.45 8.71 6.14
N ASP A 99 11.52 7.40 5.99
CA ASP A 99 12.48 6.76 5.08
C ASP A 99 12.36 7.32 3.66
N TYR A 100 13.51 7.55 3.02
CA TYR A 100 13.61 8.05 1.64
C TYR A 100 12.97 9.42 1.36
N VAL A 101 12.48 10.13 2.38
CA VAL A 101 12.02 11.51 2.23
C VAL A 101 13.19 12.41 1.83
N LYS A 102 12.95 13.28 0.84
CA LYS A 102 13.93 14.26 0.35
C LYS A 102 13.20 15.41 -0.34
N ARG A 103 13.86 16.56 -0.40
CA ARG A 103 13.59 17.61 -1.40
C ARG A 103 13.87 17.05 -2.80
N GLN A 104 12.80 16.80 -3.55
CA GLN A 104 12.84 16.26 -4.91
C GLN A 104 11.59 16.73 -5.68
N TYR A 105 11.55 16.51 -6.99
CA TYR A 105 10.35 16.81 -7.77
C TYR A 105 9.21 15.90 -7.32
N ILE A 106 8.04 16.49 -7.05
CA ILE A 106 6.82 15.81 -6.62
C ILE A 106 5.78 16.02 -7.72
N GLY A 107 5.53 14.98 -8.51
CA GLY A 107 4.78 15.07 -9.76
C GLY A 107 3.40 15.72 -9.62
N ASN A 108 2.61 15.28 -8.63
CA ASN A 108 1.28 15.80 -8.33
C ASN A 108 1.27 17.24 -7.78
N LEU A 109 2.41 17.77 -7.32
CA LEU A 109 2.54 19.18 -6.94
C LEU A 109 3.15 20.05 -8.05
N GLY A 110 3.72 19.45 -9.10
CA GLY A 110 4.37 20.18 -10.20
C GLY A 110 5.63 20.96 -9.78
N LYS A 111 6.24 20.64 -8.63
CA LYS A 111 7.37 21.40 -8.08
C LYS A 111 8.31 20.54 -7.25
N ILE A 112 9.48 21.09 -6.93
CA ILE A 112 10.39 20.51 -5.94
C ILE A 112 9.83 20.75 -4.55
N GLU A 113 9.55 19.67 -3.83
CA GLU A 113 9.09 19.74 -2.45
C GLU A 113 9.70 18.60 -1.62
N ASN A 114 9.62 18.69 -0.30
CA ASN A 114 10.00 17.59 0.57
C ASN A 114 8.92 16.50 0.53
N GLY A 115 9.29 15.28 0.14
CA GLY A 115 8.33 14.19 0.03
C GLY A 115 8.97 12.87 -0.31
N ILE A 116 8.12 11.84 -0.37
CA ILE A 116 8.47 10.52 -0.90
C ILE A 116 7.86 10.37 -2.29
N VAL A 117 8.51 9.58 -3.14
CA VAL A 117 8.03 9.28 -4.49
C VAL A 117 7.87 7.77 -4.62
N LEU A 118 6.78 7.33 -5.23
CA LEU A 118 6.47 5.93 -5.46
C LEU A 118 6.15 5.71 -6.93
N VAL A 119 6.53 4.56 -7.47
CA VAL A 119 6.00 4.07 -8.74
C VAL A 119 4.91 3.07 -8.41
N THR A 120 3.71 3.33 -8.87
CA THR A 120 2.51 2.51 -8.65
C THR A 120 2.17 1.71 -9.91
N ALA A 121 1.52 0.57 -9.73
CA ALA A 121 0.87 -0.17 -10.80
C ALA A 121 -0.56 -0.47 -10.42
N TYR A 122 -1.46 -0.05 -11.30
CA TYR A 122 -2.88 -0.31 -11.24
C TYR A 122 -3.32 -1.12 -12.44
N GLY A 123 -4.30 -1.98 -12.23
CA GLY A 123 -5.03 -2.62 -13.31
C GLY A 123 -6.40 -1.97 -13.46
N VAL A 124 -6.77 -1.61 -14.67
CA VAL A 124 -8.07 -1.01 -14.99
C VAL A 124 -8.86 -1.93 -15.91
N ILE A 125 -10.11 -2.16 -15.56
CA ILE A 125 -11.08 -2.87 -16.40
C ILE A 125 -12.42 -2.17 -16.25
N GLU A 126 -13.02 -1.74 -17.36
CA GLU A 126 -14.22 -0.91 -17.35
C GLU A 126 -14.02 0.27 -16.38
N ASP A 127 -14.93 0.46 -15.41
CA ASP A 127 -14.87 1.52 -14.42
C ASP A 127 -14.19 1.11 -13.10
N MET A 128 -13.56 -0.07 -13.06
CA MET A 128 -12.90 -0.60 -11.86
C MET A 128 -11.38 -0.46 -11.93
N THR A 129 -10.79 0.00 -10.82
CA THR A 129 -9.35 0.11 -10.63
C THR A 129 -8.86 -0.81 -9.51
N PHE A 130 -7.85 -1.62 -9.80
CA PHE A 130 -7.28 -2.59 -8.86
C PHE A 130 -5.82 -2.24 -8.53
N PRO A 131 -5.46 -2.03 -7.25
CA PRO A 131 -4.08 -1.78 -6.86
C PRO A 131 -3.25 -3.08 -6.93
N LEU A 132 -2.33 -3.15 -7.90
CA LEU A 132 -1.52 -4.35 -8.11
C LEU A 132 -0.27 -4.32 -7.22
N THR A 133 0.55 -3.29 -7.34
CA THR A 133 1.78 -3.15 -6.56
C THR A 133 2.31 -1.72 -6.58
N PHE A 134 3.30 -1.43 -5.74
CA PHE A 134 4.04 -0.17 -5.78
C PHE A 134 5.49 -0.38 -5.33
N GLN A 135 6.36 0.56 -5.69
CA GLN A 135 7.75 0.60 -5.27
C GLN A 135 8.15 2.02 -4.88
N ILE A 136 8.72 2.17 -3.69
CA ILE A 136 9.26 3.45 -3.23
C ILE A 136 10.54 3.76 -4.03
N TYR A 137 10.61 4.97 -4.58
CA TYR A 137 11.84 5.53 -5.11
C TYR A 137 12.78 5.88 -3.98
N LYS A 138 14.04 5.46 -4.09
CA LYS A 138 15.06 5.62 -3.07
C LYS A 138 16.12 6.62 -3.57
N PRO A 139 16.09 7.88 -3.13
CA PRO A 139 17.08 8.87 -3.52
C PRO A 139 18.49 8.42 -3.13
N ARG A 140 19.50 8.73 -3.94
CA ARG A 140 20.90 8.29 -3.72
C ARG A 140 21.39 8.62 -2.31
N GLU A 141 21.06 9.82 -1.83
CA GLU A 141 21.49 10.38 -0.55
C GLU A 141 20.74 9.80 0.65
N ARG A 142 19.69 9.01 0.41
CA ARG A 142 18.85 8.39 1.43
C ARG A 142 18.87 6.86 1.33
N LEU A 143 19.79 6.29 0.55
CA LEU A 143 19.98 4.84 0.48
C LEU A 143 20.48 4.32 1.84
N LYS A 144 19.90 3.22 2.28
CA LYS A 144 20.39 2.48 3.44
C LYS A 144 21.56 1.58 3.04
N ALA A 145 22.32 1.11 4.03
CA ALA A 145 23.42 0.18 3.80
C ALA A 145 22.95 -1.06 3.02
N GLY A 146 23.70 -1.44 1.97
CA GLY A 146 23.38 -2.55 1.09
C GLY A 146 22.37 -2.26 -0.03
N GLU A 147 21.76 -1.07 -0.06
CA GLU A 147 20.81 -0.70 -1.11
C GLU A 147 21.52 -0.18 -2.37
N LYS A 148 21.01 -0.58 -3.53
CA LYS A 148 21.49 -0.11 -4.83
C LYS A 148 20.56 0.96 -5.38
N TYR A 149 21.13 2.07 -5.82
CA TYR A 149 20.40 3.13 -6.52
C TYR A 149 19.69 2.60 -7.77
N LYS A 150 18.46 3.06 -8.00
CA LYS A 150 17.69 2.82 -9.22
C LYS A 150 16.94 4.09 -9.61
N THR A 151 16.94 4.41 -10.89
CA THR A 151 16.14 5.52 -11.42
C THR A 151 14.66 5.16 -11.41
N LEU A 152 13.78 6.18 -11.47
CA LEU A 152 12.34 5.98 -11.62
C LEU A 152 12.01 5.11 -12.83
N THR A 153 12.63 5.39 -13.98
CA THR A 153 12.48 4.59 -15.21
C THR A 153 12.82 3.12 -14.99
N ARG A 154 13.89 2.83 -14.23
CA ARG A 154 14.27 1.44 -13.90
C ARG A 154 13.26 0.78 -12.96
N ASN A 155 12.65 1.54 -12.05
CA ASN A 155 11.56 1.04 -11.20
C ASN A 155 10.30 0.73 -12.01
N CYS A 156 9.88 1.62 -12.93
CA CYS A 156 8.77 1.38 -13.85
C CYS A 156 8.97 0.12 -14.69
N SER A 157 10.15 -0.01 -15.31
CA SER A 157 10.52 -1.20 -16.09
C SER A 157 10.45 -2.49 -15.25
N ARG A 158 10.93 -2.45 -14.00
CA ARG A 158 10.90 -3.60 -13.10
C ARG A 158 9.48 -3.98 -12.67
N ILE A 159 8.60 -3.00 -12.44
CA ILE A 159 7.19 -3.27 -12.17
C ILE A 159 6.56 -3.92 -13.40
N ASN A 160 6.75 -3.34 -14.59
CA ASN A 160 6.22 -3.87 -15.85
C ASN A 160 6.65 -5.32 -16.14
N GLN A 161 7.90 -5.70 -15.84
CA GLN A 161 8.39 -7.08 -16.01
C GLN A 161 7.85 -8.06 -14.97
N ARG A 162 7.44 -7.57 -13.80
CA ARG A 162 6.95 -8.41 -12.68
C ARG A 162 5.42 -8.48 -12.63
N THR A 163 4.73 -7.55 -13.28
CA THR A 163 3.28 -7.63 -13.44
C THR A 163 2.96 -8.70 -14.49
N PRO A 164 2.16 -9.72 -14.16
CA PRO A 164 1.80 -10.76 -15.11
C PRO A 164 1.07 -10.14 -16.31
N ARG A 165 1.62 -10.25 -17.52
CA ARG A 165 0.98 -9.73 -18.74
C ARG A 165 -0.10 -10.67 -19.30
N ASN A 166 0.01 -11.97 -19.04
CA ASN A 166 -0.79 -13.02 -19.70
C ASN A 166 -1.38 -14.06 -18.73
N ARG A 167 -1.57 -13.74 -17.43
CA ARG A 167 -2.24 -14.62 -16.43
C ARG A 167 -2.96 -13.80 -15.34
N ILE A 168 -3.74 -12.79 -15.75
CA ILE A 168 -4.78 -12.13 -14.93
C ILE A 168 -6.03 -11.97 -15.79
#